data_AF-N4UE74-F1
#
_entry.id   AF-N4UE74-F1
#
_cell.length_a   1.000
_cell.length_b   1.000
_cell.length_c   1.000
_cell.angle_alpha   90.00
_cell.angle_beta   90.00
_cell.angle_gamma   90.00
#
_symmetry.space_group_name_H-M   'P 1'
#
loop_
_entity.id
_entity.type
_entity.pdbx_description
1 polymer ?
#
loop_
_entity_poly.entity_id
_entity_poly.type
_entity_poly.pdbx_seq_one_letter_code
_entity_poly.pdbx_strand_id
1 'polypeptide(L)'
;MAGIAPFKIHVPDSLLEEVKIKLKYARLDNGMADVEWNDLEIGHSAFKEVVEFWRDEYDWRKYEAFLNTFNHFKAPIQVDGFEPLDIHFLHHRSSREDAIPLVFVHGWPGSFLEATKILPLLVNPPEGKQAFHVVAPSIPGYGFSQYSKKSGFGLEQHAACFALLMKRLGYEKYVCQGGDWGSSIVRYMALNHPDAVQAIHINMFLALPPDSKKAPEKYARYQKNDYTEQELKNLERTHWFATEERGYQRIQETKPVTLGYALHDSPVGMLAWFVGKLKAWTDGYPWTKEELIHWAFIH
;
A
#
# COMPACT_ATOMS: atom_id res chain seq x y z
N MET A 1 12.78 -20.70 15.37
CA MET A 1 11.72 -20.27 14.43
C MET A 1 11.91 -21.01 13.10
N ALA A 2 11.35 -22.20 12.96
CA ALA A 2 11.45 -22.94 11.70
C ALA A 2 10.63 -22.21 10.61
N GLY A 3 11.25 -21.97 9.45
CA GLY A 3 10.57 -21.46 8.25
C GLY A 3 10.61 -19.94 8.03
N ILE A 4 11.21 -19.13 8.92
CA ILE A 4 11.51 -17.73 8.56
C ILE A 4 12.89 -17.69 7.91
N ALA A 5 12.98 -17.19 6.68
CA ALA A 5 14.21 -17.10 5.92
C ALA A 5 14.53 -15.65 5.55
N PRO A 6 15.79 -15.21 5.65
CA PRO A 6 16.22 -13.96 5.03
C PRO A 6 15.88 -13.95 3.54
N PHE A 7 15.42 -12.82 3.04
CA PHE A 7 15.12 -12.60 1.64
C PHE A 7 16.04 -11.51 1.10
N LYS A 8 16.46 -11.65 -0.15
CA LYS A 8 17.19 -10.61 -0.88
C LYS A 8 16.45 -10.37 -2.18
N ILE A 9 16.12 -9.11 -2.45
CA ILE A 9 15.48 -8.73 -3.71
C ILE A 9 16.49 -8.94 -4.82
N HIS A 10 16.07 -9.68 -5.84
CA HIS A 10 16.83 -9.85 -7.07
C HIS A 10 15.86 -9.99 -8.23
N VAL A 11 15.79 -8.95 -9.05
CA VAL A 11 15.08 -8.97 -10.32
C VAL A 11 16.03 -9.51 -11.40
N PRO A 12 15.66 -10.56 -12.16
CA PRO A 12 16.51 -11.10 -13.22
C PRO A 12 16.83 -10.07 -14.30
N ASP A 13 18.07 -10.08 -14.83
CA ASP A 13 18.46 -9.20 -15.94
C ASP A 13 17.52 -9.32 -17.15
N SER A 14 17.01 -10.53 -17.41
CA SER A 14 16.05 -10.77 -18.50
C SER A 14 14.76 -9.96 -18.36
N LEU A 15 14.27 -9.75 -17.13
CA LEU A 15 13.07 -8.93 -16.89
C LEU A 15 13.38 -7.44 -17.10
N LEU A 16 14.56 -6.98 -16.67
CA LEU A 16 14.99 -5.60 -16.89
C LEU A 16 15.13 -5.29 -18.38
N GLU A 17 15.71 -6.20 -19.14
CA GLU A 17 15.83 -6.06 -20.60
C GLU A 17 14.47 -6.12 -21.30
N GLU A 18 13.56 -6.99 -20.86
CA GLU A 18 12.17 -7.01 -21.36
C GLU A 18 11.48 -5.66 -21.13
N VAL A 19 11.62 -5.07 -19.94
CA VAL A 19 11.03 -3.78 -19.60
C VAL A 19 11.60 -2.67 -20.48
N LYS A 20 12.93 -2.63 -20.69
CA LYS A 20 13.55 -1.68 -21.62
C LYS A 20 13.01 -1.81 -23.04
N ILE A 21 12.83 -3.03 -23.53
CA ILE A 21 12.23 -3.28 -24.85
C ILE A 21 10.79 -2.74 -24.89
N LYS A 22 9.96 -3.05 -23.88
CA LYS A 22 8.58 -2.58 -23.81
C LYS A 22 8.48 -1.05 -23.72
N LEU A 23 9.35 -0.41 -22.96
CA LEU A 23 9.45 1.06 -22.90
C LEU A 23 9.85 1.67 -24.24
N LYS A 24 10.80 1.05 -24.96
CA LYS A 24 11.22 1.50 -26.29
C LYS A 24 10.09 1.47 -27.32
N TYR A 25 9.21 0.47 -27.26
CA TYR A 25 8.08 0.32 -28.18
C TYR A 25 6.76 0.88 -27.63
N ALA A 26 6.79 1.56 -26.47
CA ALA A 26 5.61 2.16 -25.89
C ALA A 26 5.01 3.22 -26.83
N ARG A 27 3.71 3.10 -27.08
CA ARG A 27 2.97 4.08 -27.87
C ARG A 27 2.46 5.17 -26.96
N LEU A 28 3.22 6.25 -26.84
CA LEU A 28 2.79 7.47 -26.15
C LEU A 28 1.99 8.30 -27.13
N ASP A 29 0.68 8.42 -26.90
CA ASP A 29 -0.21 9.21 -27.75
C ASP A 29 0.06 10.69 -27.53
N ASN A 30 0.62 11.39 -28.53
CA ASN A 30 0.85 12.83 -28.45
C ASN A 30 -0.47 13.63 -28.36
N GLY A 31 -1.60 13.09 -28.83
CA GLY A 31 -2.92 13.74 -28.77
C GLY A 31 -3.52 13.79 -27.37
N MET A 32 -3.03 12.96 -26.43
CA MET A 32 -3.46 13.00 -25.03
C MET A 32 -2.95 14.25 -24.28
N ALA A 33 -1.98 14.98 -24.85
CA ALA A 33 -1.47 16.22 -24.26
C ALA A 33 -2.53 17.32 -24.19
N ASP A 34 -3.39 17.39 -25.20
CA ASP A 34 -4.35 18.48 -25.41
C ASP A 34 -5.74 18.19 -24.80
N VAL A 35 -5.87 17.08 -24.08
CA VAL A 35 -7.13 16.67 -23.46
C VAL A 35 -7.36 17.45 -22.17
N GLU A 36 -8.53 18.07 -22.01
CA GLU A 36 -8.84 19.00 -20.90
C GLU A 36 -8.62 18.40 -19.50
N TRP A 37 -8.91 17.12 -19.30
CA TRP A 37 -8.74 16.44 -18.01
C TRP A 37 -7.34 15.87 -17.77
N ASN A 38 -6.42 15.99 -18.73
CA ASN A 38 -5.09 15.41 -18.64
C ASN A 38 -4.31 15.90 -17.41
N ASP A 39 -4.33 17.20 -17.13
CA ASP A 39 -3.64 17.78 -15.97
C ASP A 39 -4.27 17.36 -14.64
N LEU A 40 -5.56 17.03 -14.64
CA LEU A 40 -6.29 16.54 -13.46
C LEU A 40 -6.01 15.05 -13.19
N GLU A 41 -5.68 14.27 -14.23
CA GLU A 41 -5.38 12.84 -14.09
C GLU A 41 -3.88 12.59 -13.93
N ILE A 42 -3.09 12.77 -15.00
CA ILE A 42 -1.70 12.27 -15.06
C ILE A 42 -0.70 13.39 -15.35
N GLY A 43 -1.08 14.39 -16.17
CA GLY A 43 -0.18 15.45 -16.66
C GLY A 43 0.76 14.93 -17.74
N HIS A 44 0.30 14.92 -19.00
CA HIS A 44 0.96 14.26 -20.14
C HIS A 44 2.44 14.61 -20.34
N SER A 45 2.81 15.89 -20.31
CA SER A 45 4.22 16.31 -20.53
C SER A 45 5.12 15.73 -19.45
N ALA A 46 4.72 15.87 -18.18
CA ALA A 46 5.42 15.29 -17.05
C ALA A 46 5.46 13.75 -17.12
N PHE A 47 4.39 13.10 -17.56
CA PHE A 47 4.33 11.65 -17.68
C PHE A 47 5.21 11.10 -18.81
N LYS A 48 5.19 11.73 -19.98
CA LYS A 48 6.08 11.38 -21.09
C LYS A 48 7.53 11.49 -20.67
N GLU A 49 7.88 12.56 -19.96
CA GLU A 49 9.22 12.74 -19.42
C GLU A 49 9.62 11.66 -18.40
N VAL A 50 8.69 11.15 -17.59
CA VAL A 50 8.96 10.02 -16.68
C VAL A 50 9.23 8.74 -17.47
N VAL A 51 8.47 8.47 -18.54
CA VAL A 51 8.67 7.30 -19.40
C VAL A 51 10.00 7.38 -20.15
N GLU A 52 10.35 8.55 -20.67
CA GLU A 52 11.64 8.78 -21.35
C GLU A 52 12.81 8.60 -20.38
N PHE A 53 12.72 9.19 -19.18
CA PHE A 53 13.70 8.98 -18.13
C PHE A 53 13.82 7.49 -17.73
N TRP A 54 12.69 6.78 -17.62
CA TRP A 54 12.68 5.35 -17.32
C TRP A 54 13.40 4.53 -18.40
N ARG A 55 13.19 4.88 -19.67
CA ARG A 55 13.80 4.19 -20.80
C ARG A 55 15.31 4.43 -20.87
N ASP A 56 15.74 5.68 -20.68
CA ASP A 56 17.08 6.12 -21.09
C ASP A 56 18.08 6.25 -19.93
N GLU A 57 17.60 6.54 -18.72
CA GLU A 57 18.46 6.97 -17.60
C GLU A 57 18.27 6.15 -16.32
N TYR A 58 17.07 5.62 -16.10
CA TYR A 58 16.73 4.91 -14.86
C TYR A 58 17.52 3.61 -14.67
N ASP A 59 18.05 3.43 -13.46
CA ASP A 59 18.84 2.25 -13.10
C ASP A 59 18.21 1.52 -11.90
N TRP A 60 17.46 0.45 -12.20
CA TRP A 60 16.86 -0.42 -11.18
C TRP A 60 17.91 -0.99 -10.22
N ARG A 61 19.14 -1.27 -10.66
CA ARG A 61 20.14 -1.92 -9.81
C ARG A 61 20.58 -1.03 -8.65
N LYS A 62 20.57 0.30 -8.83
CA LYS A 62 20.78 1.25 -7.72
C LYS A 62 19.67 1.14 -6.67
N TYR A 63 18.42 1.13 -7.12
CA TYR A 63 17.29 1.05 -6.20
C TYR A 63 17.18 -0.33 -5.53
N GLU A 64 17.42 -1.41 -6.27
CA GLU A 64 17.51 -2.77 -5.72
C GLU A 64 18.59 -2.88 -4.64
N ALA A 65 19.76 -2.26 -4.85
CA ALA A 65 20.81 -2.21 -3.84
C ALA A 65 20.36 -1.43 -2.60
N PHE A 66 19.67 -0.30 -2.79
CA PHE A 66 19.07 0.47 -1.69
C PHE A 66 18.03 -0.34 -0.92
N LEU A 67 17.09 -1.01 -1.59
CA LEU A 67 16.07 -1.84 -0.94
C LEU A 67 16.72 -2.98 -0.14
N ASN A 68 17.77 -3.60 -0.68
CA ASN A 68 18.52 -4.64 0.02
C ASN A 68 19.35 -4.15 1.23
N THR A 69 19.31 -2.86 1.57
CA THR A 69 19.82 -2.35 2.86
C THR A 69 18.85 -2.57 4.02
N PHE A 70 17.57 -2.85 3.72
CA PHE A 70 16.57 -3.19 4.71
C PHE A 70 16.59 -4.70 5.02
N ASN A 71 16.06 -5.07 6.18
CA ASN A 71 16.02 -6.46 6.64
C ASN A 71 14.76 -7.15 6.11
N HIS A 72 14.87 -7.78 4.95
CA HIS A 72 13.80 -8.53 4.32
C HIS A 72 13.77 -9.99 4.76
N PHE A 73 12.56 -10.52 4.94
CA PHE A 73 12.33 -11.92 5.26
C PHE A 73 11.13 -12.47 4.48
N LYS A 74 11.09 -13.80 4.41
CA LYS A 74 9.94 -14.56 3.94
C LYS A 74 9.58 -15.64 4.95
N ALA A 75 8.29 -15.89 5.10
CA ALA A 75 7.78 -16.95 5.95
C ALA A 75 6.51 -17.60 5.35
N PRO A 76 6.41 -18.93 5.35
CA PRO A 76 5.19 -19.62 4.95
C PRO A 76 4.13 -19.45 6.04
N ILE A 77 3.00 -18.86 5.67
CA ILE A 77 1.84 -18.67 6.53
C ILE A 77 0.66 -19.43 5.91
N GLN A 78 0.08 -20.34 6.68
CA GLN A 78 -1.11 -21.07 6.29
C GLN A 78 -2.31 -20.51 7.03
N VAL A 79 -3.24 -19.91 6.29
CA VAL A 79 -4.54 -19.49 6.80
C VAL A 79 -5.52 -20.64 6.60
N ASP A 80 -6.38 -20.89 7.60
CA ASP A 80 -7.33 -22.00 7.58
C ASP A 80 -8.21 -21.98 6.30
N GLY A 81 -8.27 -23.13 5.63
CA GLY A 81 -9.02 -23.29 4.38
C GLY A 81 -8.32 -22.81 3.11
N PHE A 82 -7.06 -22.37 3.21
CA PHE A 82 -6.21 -21.91 2.09
C PHE A 82 -4.86 -22.64 2.09
N GLU A 83 -4.19 -22.60 0.94
CA GLU A 83 -2.81 -23.06 0.80
C GLU A 83 -1.83 -22.20 1.63
N PRO A 84 -0.68 -22.75 2.04
CA PRO A 84 0.38 -21.93 2.62
C PRO A 84 0.87 -20.90 1.59
N LEU A 85 0.93 -19.64 2.00
CA LEU A 85 1.47 -18.54 1.21
C LEU A 85 2.82 -18.12 1.78
N ASP A 86 3.82 -17.96 0.92
CA ASP A 86 5.10 -17.39 1.30
C ASP A 86 5.00 -15.86 1.37
N ILE A 87 5.00 -15.33 2.59
CA ILE A 87 4.74 -13.92 2.88
C ILE A 87 6.05 -13.17 3.09
N HIS A 88 6.25 -12.13 2.28
CA HIS A 88 7.34 -11.19 2.40
C HIS A 88 7.06 -10.14 3.47
N PHE A 89 8.08 -9.75 4.23
CA PHE A 89 8.01 -8.65 5.18
C PHE A 89 9.37 -8.03 5.49
N LEU A 90 9.36 -6.75 5.85
CA LEU A 90 10.49 -6.12 6.55
C LEU A 90 10.38 -6.41 8.05
N HIS A 91 11.49 -6.69 8.71
CA HIS A 91 11.55 -6.80 10.17
C HIS A 91 12.78 -6.12 10.75
N HIS A 92 12.56 -5.01 11.45
CA HIS A 92 13.60 -4.26 12.14
C HIS A 92 13.32 -4.24 13.64
N ARG A 93 14.27 -4.76 14.42
CA ARG A 93 14.22 -4.72 15.89
C ARG A 93 14.98 -3.49 16.38
N SER A 94 14.32 -2.64 17.14
CA SER A 94 15.01 -1.65 17.99
C SER A 94 15.95 -2.33 18.98
N SER A 95 17.05 -1.65 19.32
CA SER A 95 17.95 -2.05 20.40
C SER A 95 17.46 -1.63 21.79
N ARG A 96 16.37 -0.86 21.87
CA ARG A 96 15.78 -0.42 23.14
C ARG A 96 14.96 -1.53 23.79
N GLU A 97 15.13 -1.71 25.10
CA GLU A 97 14.42 -2.73 25.89
C GLU A 97 12.92 -2.45 26.02
N ASP A 98 12.52 -1.17 25.94
CA ASP A 98 11.13 -0.73 26.02
C ASP A 98 10.41 -0.68 24.66
N ALA A 99 11.02 -1.23 23.61
CA ALA A 99 10.47 -1.16 22.27
C ALA A 99 9.19 -2.02 22.13
N ILE A 100 8.13 -1.40 21.60
CA ILE A 100 6.83 -2.06 21.41
C ILE A 100 6.80 -2.75 20.04
N PRO A 101 6.40 -4.03 19.93
CA PRO A 101 6.17 -4.64 18.63
C PRO A 101 5.03 -3.95 17.87
N LEU A 102 5.29 -3.54 16.63
CA LEU A 102 4.35 -2.86 15.75
C LEU A 102 4.28 -3.57 14.40
N VAL A 103 3.07 -3.88 13.93
CA VAL A 103 2.82 -4.29 12.54
C VAL A 103 2.29 -3.11 11.73
N PHE A 104 3.00 -2.74 10.67
CA PHE A 104 2.61 -1.69 9.72
C PHE A 104 2.00 -2.35 8.49
N VAL A 105 0.73 -2.10 8.21
CA VAL A 105 0.01 -2.67 7.06
C VAL A 105 -0.28 -1.57 6.04
N HIS A 106 0.33 -1.70 4.86
CA HIS A 106 0.13 -0.78 3.73
C HIS A 106 -1.25 -0.96 3.06
N GLY A 107 -1.49 -0.25 1.96
CA GLY A 107 -2.68 -0.48 1.12
C GLY A 107 -2.36 -0.48 -0.38
N TRP A 108 -3.29 0.02 -1.19
CA TRP A 108 -3.20 0.14 -2.64
C TRP A 108 -3.29 1.62 -3.07
N PRO A 109 -2.51 2.08 -4.07
CA PRO A 109 -1.52 1.36 -4.87
C PRO A 109 -0.17 1.17 -4.14
N GLY A 110 -0.18 1.28 -2.82
CA GLY A 110 0.97 1.17 -1.95
C GLY A 110 1.64 -0.20 -1.87
N SER A 111 2.70 -0.26 -1.08
CA SER A 111 3.45 -1.49 -0.80
C SER A 111 4.28 -1.33 0.48
N PHE A 112 5.12 -2.32 0.79
CA PHE A 112 6.08 -2.22 1.90
C PHE A 112 7.03 -1.02 1.78
N LEU A 113 7.16 -0.42 0.58
CA LEU A 113 7.95 0.78 0.36
C LEU A 113 7.55 1.94 1.28
N GLU A 114 6.27 2.07 1.62
CA GLU A 114 5.78 3.13 2.52
C GLU A 114 6.45 3.06 3.89
N ALA A 115 6.71 1.84 4.39
CA ALA A 115 7.37 1.63 5.67
C ALA A 115 8.83 2.07 5.64
N THR A 116 9.52 2.00 4.48
CA THR A 116 10.96 2.29 4.37
C THR A 116 11.32 3.70 4.82
N LYS A 117 10.44 4.69 4.58
CA LYS A 117 10.65 6.09 4.95
C LYS A 117 10.47 6.36 6.45
N ILE A 118 9.62 5.59 7.12
CA ILE A 118 9.29 5.78 8.54
C ILE A 118 10.06 4.84 9.47
N LEU A 119 10.62 3.75 8.95
CA LEU A 119 11.36 2.74 9.71
C LEU A 119 12.45 3.35 10.62
N PRO A 120 13.36 4.22 10.15
CA PRO A 120 14.38 4.79 11.01
C PRO A 120 13.81 5.58 12.19
N LEU A 121 12.70 6.29 11.96
CA LEU A 121 12.03 7.13 12.96
C LEU A 121 11.32 6.32 14.04
N LEU A 122 10.85 5.11 13.72
CA LEU A 122 10.13 4.24 14.66
C LEU A 122 11.07 3.28 15.39
N VAL A 123 12.09 2.77 14.71
CA VAL A 123 13.02 1.80 15.28
C VAL A 123 14.03 2.48 16.21
N ASN A 124 14.54 3.65 15.82
CA ASN A 124 15.55 4.40 16.56
C ASN A 124 15.13 5.86 16.78
N PRO A 125 14.01 6.11 17.47
CA PRO A 125 13.55 7.47 17.72
C PRO A 125 14.47 8.20 18.73
N PRO A 126 14.46 9.54 18.75
CA PRO A 126 15.11 10.34 19.78
C PRO A 126 14.63 10.00 21.21
N GLU A 127 15.41 10.42 22.21
CA GLU A 127 15.05 10.29 23.62
C GLU A 127 13.66 10.93 23.91
N GLY A 128 12.91 10.32 24.83
CA GLY A 128 11.55 10.75 25.18
C GLY A 128 10.45 10.37 24.17
N LYS A 129 10.79 9.69 23.07
CA LYS A 129 9.84 9.09 22.13
C LYS A 129 9.81 7.57 22.28
N GLN A 130 8.68 6.95 21.95
CA GLN A 130 8.51 5.49 22.01
C GLN A 130 9.19 4.82 20.81
N ALA A 131 10.02 3.81 21.08
CA ALA A 131 10.61 2.96 20.04
C ALA A 131 9.76 1.73 19.74
N PHE A 132 9.94 1.17 18.55
CA PHE A 132 9.18 0.02 18.08
C PHE A 132 10.09 -1.04 17.46
N HIS A 133 9.74 -2.31 17.66
CA HIS A 133 10.16 -3.35 16.73
C HIS A 133 9.14 -3.35 15.57
N VAL A 134 9.56 -2.99 14.37
CA VAL A 134 8.65 -2.79 13.24
C VAL A 134 8.66 -4.02 12.34
N VAL A 135 7.47 -4.54 12.07
CA VAL A 135 7.20 -5.56 11.06
C VAL A 135 6.32 -4.93 9.99
N ALA A 136 6.78 -4.87 8.74
CA ALA A 136 6.00 -4.32 7.62
C ALA A 136 5.83 -5.39 6.54
N PRO A 137 4.77 -6.22 6.62
CA PRO A 137 4.51 -7.24 5.62
C PRO A 137 3.99 -6.64 4.31
N SER A 138 4.37 -7.28 3.21
CA SER A 138 3.62 -7.14 1.96
C SER A 138 2.33 -7.94 2.06
N ILE A 139 1.20 -7.27 1.80
CA ILE A 139 -0.11 -7.91 1.72
C ILE A 139 -0.07 -9.10 0.76
N PRO A 140 -0.67 -10.26 1.09
CA PRO A 140 -0.86 -11.35 0.13
C PRO A 140 -1.28 -10.86 -1.26
N GLY A 141 -0.47 -11.17 -2.27
CA GLY A 141 -0.63 -10.67 -3.65
C GLY A 141 -0.04 -9.29 -3.96
N TYR A 142 0.75 -8.72 -3.06
CA TYR A 142 1.49 -7.47 -3.26
C TYR A 142 2.99 -7.71 -3.16
N GLY A 143 3.76 -6.99 -3.98
CA GLY A 143 5.21 -7.03 -3.99
C GLY A 143 5.74 -8.46 -4.04
N PHE A 144 6.55 -8.83 -3.04
CA PHE A 144 7.20 -10.16 -3.02
C PHE A 144 6.42 -11.24 -2.26
N SER A 145 5.20 -10.96 -1.79
CA SER A 145 4.31 -11.95 -1.15
C SER A 145 3.53 -12.75 -2.19
N GLN A 146 3.36 -14.06 -1.95
CA GLN A 146 2.47 -14.88 -2.76
C GLN A 146 0.99 -14.49 -2.59
N TYR A 147 0.15 -14.93 -3.52
CA TYR A 147 -1.30 -14.79 -3.48
C TYR A 147 -1.99 -16.15 -3.49
N SER A 148 -3.22 -16.19 -2.96
CA SER A 148 -4.10 -17.35 -3.00
C SER A 148 -4.64 -17.59 -4.42
N LYS A 149 -4.59 -18.84 -4.88
CA LYS A 149 -5.26 -19.32 -6.10
C LYS A 149 -6.75 -19.59 -5.86
N LYS A 150 -7.17 -19.68 -4.61
CA LYS A 150 -8.56 -19.87 -4.20
C LYS A 150 -9.26 -18.53 -3.98
N SER A 151 -10.51 -18.43 -4.39
CA SER A 151 -11.38 -17.28 -4.13
C SER A 151 -11.68 -17.12 -2.63
N GLY A 152 -11.98 -15.89 -2.21
CA GLY A 152 -12.44 -15.60 -0.84
C GLY A 152 -11.32 -15.28 0.15
N PHE A 153 -10.10 -15.03 -0.31
CA PHE A 153 -9.02 -14.50 0.54
C PHE A 153 -9.25 -13.00 0.80
N GLY A 154 -10.20 -12.70 1.70
CA GLY A 154 -10.66 -11.34 2.01
C GLY A 154 -10.00 -10.73 3.25
N LEU A 155 -10.58 -9.65 3.78
CA LEU A 155 -10.01 -8.89 4.90
C LEU A 155 -9.72 -9.75 6.15
N GLU A 156 -10.61 -10.69 6.46
CA GLU A 156 -10.44 -11.61 7.58
C GLU A 156 -9.23 -12.54 7.39
N GLN A 157 -9.03 -13.06 6.18
CA GLN A 157 -7.91 -13.94 5.86
C GLN A 157 -6.58 -13.17 5.87
N HIS A 158 -6.57 -11.92 5.38
CA HIS A 158 -5.41 -11.03 5.49
C HIS A 158 -5.06 -10.75 6.97
N ALA A 159 -6.06 -10.45 7.79
CA ALA A 159 -5.86 -10.23 9.23
C ALA A 159 -5.31 -11.49 9.93
N ALA A 160 -5.90 -12.66 9.66
CA ALA A 160 -5.43 -13.94 10.19
C ALA A 160 -3.99 -14.25 9.75
N CYS A 161 -3.66 -13.98 8.48
CA CYS A 161 -2.30 -14.14 7.94
C CYS A 161 -1.28 -13.33 8.75
N PHE A 162 -1.57 -12.05 9.02
CA PHE A 162 -0.65 -11.20 9.78
C PHE A 162 -0.61 -11.52 11.27
N ALA A 163 -1.73 -11.95 11.87
CA ALA A 163 -1.72 -12.42 13.25
C ALA A 163 -0.85 -13.68 13.42
N LEU A 164 -0.94 -14.61 12.47
CA LEU A 164 -0.08 -15.80 12.42
C LEU A 164 1.39 -15.44 12.19
N LEU A 165 1.68 -14.44 11.34
CA LEU A 165 3.04 -13.92 11.15
C LEU A 165 3.61 -13.34 12.45
N MET A 166 2.87 -12.48 13.14
CA MET A 166 3.31 -11.88 14.41
C MET A 166 3.53 -12.94 15.49
N LYS A 167 2.63 -13.93 15.59
CA LYS A 167 2.79 -15.08 16.48
C LYS A 167 4.04 -15.89 16.14
N ARG A 168 4.31 -16.14 14.85
CA ARG A 168 5.51 -16.87 14.39
C ARG A 168 6.80 -16.13 14.73
N LEU A 169 6.77 -14.79 14.71
CA LEU A 169 7.87 -13.92 15.14
C LEU A 169 8.06 -13.86 16.67
N GLY A 170 7.15 -14.46 17.44
CA GLY A 170 7.19 -14.49 18.91
C GLY A 170 6.55 -13.28 19.58
N TYR A 171 5.80 -12.45 18.85
CA TYR A 171 5.09 -11.32 19.43
C TYR A 171 3.69 -11.73 19.88
N GLU A 172 3.55 -11.98 21.18
CA GLU A 172 2.25 -12.30 21.79
C GLU A 172 1.37 -11.07 21.98
N LYS A 173 1.97 -9.89 22.19
CA LYS A 173 1.29 -8.61 22.30
C LYS A 173 1.94 -7.58 21.39
N TYR A 174 1.14 -6.87 20.61
CA TYR A 174 1.64 -5.89 19.65
C TYR A 174 0.58 -4.82 19.35
N VAL A 175 1.02 -3.72 18.75
CA VAL A 175 0.15 -2.68 18.21
C VAL A 175 0.12 -2.75 16.69
N CYS A 176 -0.96 -2.29 16.08
CA CYS A 176 -1.10 -2.28 14.62
C CYS A 176 -1.22 -0.85 14.11
N GLN A 177 -0.61 -0.59 12.96
CA GLN A 177 -0.78 0.63 12.21
C GLN A 177 -1.28 0.28 10.80
N GLY A 178 -2.25 1.03 10.26
CA GLY A 178 -2.68 0.84 8.88
C GLY A 178 -3.43 2.00 8.26
N GLY A 179 -3.13 2.28 6.99
CA GLY A 179 -3.90 3.15 6.09
C GLY A 179 -4.58 2.34 4.99
N ASP A 180 -5.48 2.96 4.21
CA ASP A 180 -6.13 2.30 3.06
C ASP A 180 -6.67 0.89 3.40
N TRP A 181 -6.35 -0.16 2.64
CA TRP A 181 -6.70 -1.55 2.95
C TRP A 181 -6.15 -2.00 4.30
N GLY A 182 -4.94 -1.58 4.65
CA GLY A 182 -4.33 -1.80 5.95
C GLY A 182 -5.21 -1.29 7.09
N SER A 183 -5.91 -0.16 6.94
CA SER A 183 -6.85 0.33 7.96
C SER A 183 -7.98 -0.66 8.24
N SER A 184 -8.46 -1.36 7.20
CA SER A 184 -9.49 -2.38 7.33
C SER A 184 -8.92 -3.67 7.90
N ILE A 185 -7.74 -4.10 7.42
CA ILE A 185 -7.09 -5.32 7.89
C ILE A 185 -6.77 -5.23 9.39
N VAL A 186 -6.20 -4.11 9.86
CA VAL A 186 -5.85 -3.97 11.29
C VAL A 186 -7.08 -3.90 12.19
N ARG A 187 -8.22 -3.40 11.70
CA ARG A 187 -9.50 -3.48 12.43
C ARG A 187 -9.94 -4.93 12.60
N TYR A 188 -9.86 -5.74 11.55
CA TYR A 188 -10.15 -7.18 11.65
C TYR A 188 -9.15 -7.91 12.56
N MET A 189 -7.87 -7.51 12.56
CA MET A 189 -6.90 -8.05 13.52
C MET A 189 -7.31 -7.75 14.95
N ALA A 190 -7.70 -6.51 15.26
CA ALA A 190 -8.14 -6.14 16.60
C ALA A 190 -9.42 -6.85 17.05
N LEU A 191 -10.40 -7.00 16.15
CA LEU A 191 -11.66 -7.67 16.45
C LEU A 191 -11.48 -9.18 16.65
N ASN A 192 -10.64 -9.82 15.84
CA ASN A 192 -10.50 -11.28 15.82
C ASN A 192 -9.37 -11.80 16.72
N HIS A 193 -8.43 -10.94 17.11
CA HIS A 193 -7.29 -11.29 17.97
C HIS A 193 -7.11 -10.29 19.14
N PRO A 194 -8.16 -10.02 19.95
CA PRO A 194 -8.15 -8.99 20.98
C PRO A 194 -7.15 -9.27 22.12
N ASP A 195 -6.78 -10.53 22.35
CA ASP A 195 -5.78 -10.88 23.37
C ASP A 195 -4.35 -10.44 22.97
N ALA A 196 -4.08 -10.37 21.67
CA ALA A 196 -2.77 -10.03 21.13
C ALA A 196 -2.67 -8.54 20.73
N VAL A 197 -3.70 -8.01 20.06
CA VAL A 197 -3.69 -6.64 19.55
C VAL A 197 -4.05 -5.65 20.66
N GLN A 198 -3.05 -4.93 21.16
CA GLN A 198 -3.23 -3.99 22.29
C GLN A 198 -3.82 -2.64 21.86
N ALA A 199 -3.54 -2.21 20.63
CA ALA A 199 -4.06 -0.97 20.06
C ALA A 199 -3.98 -0.99 18.53
N ILE A 200 -4.84 -0.20 17.90
CA ILE A 200 -4.76 0.14 16.47
C ILE A 200 -4.58 1.65 16.31
N HIS A 201 -3.72 2.04 15.38
CA HIS A 201 -3.61 3.41 14.87
C HIS A 201 -3.92 3.41 13.38
N ILE A 202 -5.00 4.06 12.98
CA ILE A 202 -5.41 4.16 11.58
C ILE A 202 -5.35 5.60 11.09
N ASN A 203 -4.85 5.80 9.88
CA ASN A 203 -4.82 7.12 9.21
C ASN A 203 -5.82 7.21 8.04
N MET A 204 -6.66 6.19 7.86
CA MET A 204 -7.85 6.23 6.99
C MET A 204 -9.05 5.65 7.73
N PHE A 205 -10.13 6.42 7.78
CA PHE A 205 -11.39 6.00 8.40
C PHE A 205 -12.56 6.44 7.53
N LEU A 206 -13.37 5.48 7.08
CA LEU A 206 -14.58 5.76 6.32
C LEU A 206 -15.70 6.14 7.27
N ALA A 207 -16.05 7.44 7.30
CA ALA A 207 -17.17 7.95 8.06
C ALA A 207 -18.44 7.98 7.17
N LEU A 208 -19.38 7.06 7.44
CA LEU A 208 -20.70 7.07 6.80
C LEU A 208 -21.65 8.03 7.54
N PRO A 209 -22.73 8.52 6.88
CA PRO A 209 -23.76 9.27 7.55
C PRO A 209 -24.25 8.53 8.81
N PRO A 210 -24.45 9.25 9.93
CA PRO A 210 -24.90 8.64 11.18
C PRO A 210 -26.28 8.01 11.03
N ASP A 211 -26.50 6.89 11.71
CA ASP A 211 -27.81 6.24 11.76
C ASP A 211 -28.70 6.92 12.82
N SER A 212 -29.95 7.24 12.45
CA SER A 212 -30.88 7.96 13.32
C SER A 212 -31.26 7.21 14.59
N LYS A 213 -31.20 5.87 14.58
CA LYS A 213 -31.51 5.02 15.74
C LYS A 213 -30.27 4.76 16.60
N LYS A 214 -29.11 4.52 15.98
CA LYS A 214 -27.87 4.18 16.70
C LYS A 214 -27.16 5.41 17.26
N ALA A 215 -27.32 6.57 16.63
CA ALA A 215 -26.64 7.81 17.03
C ALA A 215 -27.54 9.04 16.80
N PRO A 216 -28.67 9.17 17.53
CA PRO A 216 -29.67 10.21 17.28
C PRO A 216 -29.11 11.63 17.37
N GLU A 217 -28.18 11.90 18.29
CA GLU A 217 -27.53 13.20 18.42
C GLU A 217 -26.65 13.54 17.20
N LYS A 218 -25.83 12.58 16.75
CA LYS A 218 -25.00 12.75 15.54
C LYS A 218 -25.88 12.91 14.30
N TYR A 219 -27.00 12.19 14.24
CA TYR A 219 -27.98 12.30 13.16
C TYR A 219 -28.66 13.67 13.13
N ALA A 220 -29.07 14.21 14.28
CA ALA A 220 -29.64 15.55 14.37
C ALA A 220 -28.64 16.63 13.92
N ARG A 221 -27.36 16.50 14.31
CA ARG A 221 -26.27 17.37 13.83
C ARG A 221 -26.11 17.27 12.31
N TYR A 222 -26.09 16.06 11.76
CA TYR A 222 -26.01 15.80 10.32
C TYR A 222 -27.17 16.42 9.55
N GLN A 223 -28.41 16.25 10.01
CA GLN A 223 -29.60 16.83 9.34
C GLN A 223 -29.60 18.36 9.34
N LYS A 224 -29.01 18.99 10.37
CA LYS A 224 -28.89 20.45 10.46
C LYS A 224 -27.69 20.99 9.67
N ASN A 225 -26.87 20.12 9.08
CA ASN A 225 -25.58 20.48 8.46
C ASN A 225 -24.70 21.31 9.41
N ASP A 226 -24.73 20.99 10.71
CA ASP A 226 -24.04 21.73 11.78
C ASP A 226 -22.57 21.30 11.85
N TYR A 227 -21.81 21.76 10.86
CA TYR A 227 -20.42 21.41 10.62
C TYR A 227 -19.55 22.65 10.58
N THR A 228 -18.33 22.52 11.08
CA THR A 228 -17.27 23.51 10.89
C THR A 228 -16.90 23.59 9.41
N GLU A 229 -16.25 24.69 9.01
CA GLU A 229 -15.76 24.86 7.63
C GLU A 229 -14.83 23.70 7.20
N GLN A 230 -13.96 23.22 8.09
CA GLN A 230 -13.08 22.10 7.80
C GLN A 230 -13.86 20.79 7.61
N GLU A 231 -14.91 20.54 8.40
CA GLU A 231 -15.75 19.36 8.23
C GLU A 231 -16.54 19.41 6.93
N LEU A 232 -17.03 20.58 6.51
CA LEU A 232 -17.68 20.75 5.21
C LEU A 232 -16.71 20.44 4.06
N LYS A 233 -15.48 20.96 4.09
CA LYS A 233 -14.43 20.62 3.11
C LYS A 233 -14.11 19.12 3.09
N ASN A 234 -14.09 18.46 4.25
CA ASN A 234 -13.87 17.01 4.32
C ASN A 234 -15.03 16.21 3.72
N LEU A 235 -16.27 16.67 3.92
CA LEU A 235 -17.47 16.08 3.32
C LEU A 235 -17.46 16.26 1.79
N GLU A 236 -17.13 17.45 1.31
CA GLU A 236 -16.96 17.74 -0.12
C GLU A 236 -15.89 16.84 -0.75
N ARG A 237 -14.73 16.69 -0.09
CA ARG A 237 -13.64 15.82 -0.56
C ARG A 237 -14.04 14.35 -0.57
N THR A 238 -14.85 13.92 0.40
CA THR A 238 -15.41 12.56 0.47
C THR A 238 -16.40 12.33 -0.66
N HIS A 239 -17.27 13.31 -0.94
CA HIS A 239 -18.23 13.25 -2.02
C HIS A 239 -17.54 13.20 -3.39
N TRP A 240 -16.60 14.10 -3.65
CA TRP A 240 -15.77 14.10 -4.85
C TRP A 240 -15.08 12.75 -5.07
N PHE A 241 -14.48 12.18 -4.02
CA PHE A 241 -13.83 10.87 -4.16
C PHE A 241 -14.85 9.80 -4.53
N ALA A 242 -16.04 9.82 -3.91
CA ALA A 242 -17.08 8.83 -4.15
C ALA A 242 -17.67 8.89 -5.56
N THR A 243 -17.74 10.07 -6.18
CA THR A 243 -18.32 10.27 -7.52
C THR A 243 -17.27 10.21 -8.63
N GLU A 244 -16.10 10.81 -8.44
CA GLU A 244 -15.09 10.98 -9.50
C GLU A 244 -13.98 9.92 -9.46
N GLU A 245 -13.54 9.49 -8.27
CA GLU A 245 -12.31 8.69 -8.14
C GLU A 245 -12.53 7.17 -8.05
N ARG A 246 -13.77 6.68 -7.99
CA ARG A 246 -14.04 5.24 -7.75
C ARG A 246 -13.99 4.35 -9.01
N GLY A 247 -13.66 4.90 -10.17
CA GLY A 247 -13.51 4.14 -11.41
C GLY A 247 -12.54 2.97 -11.27
N TYR A 248 -11.33 3.22 -10.74
CA TYR A 248 -10.30 2.20 -10.53
C TYR A 248 -10.82 1.05 -9.63
N GLN A 249 -11.51 1.42 -8.54
CA GLN A 249 -12.02 0.46 -7.57
C GLN A 249 -13.06 -0.43 -8.22
N ARG A 250 -13.96 0.14 -9.04
CA ARG A 250 -15.05 -0.61 -9.65
C ARG A 250 -14.55 -1.63 -10.68
N ILE A 251 -13.55 -1.26 -11.49
CA ILE A 251 -12.97 -2.21 -12.45
C ILE A 251 -12.17 -3.32 -11.73
N GLN A 252 -11.44 -2.98 -10.66
CA GLN A 252 -10.72 -3.96 -9.84
C GLN A 252 -11.65 -4.90 -9.08
N GLU A 253 -12.81 -4.41 -8.61
CA GLU A 253 -13.81 -5.22 -7.91
C GLU A 253 -14.48 -6.24 -8.85
N THR A 254 -14.76 -5.85 -10.09
CA THR A 254 -15.64 -6.62 -10.99
C THR A 254 -14.91 -7.41 -12.05
N LYS A 255 -13.77 -6.90 -12.55
CA LYS A 255 -12.97 -7.52 -13.64
C LYS A 255 -11.46 -7.50 -13.33
N PRO A 256 -11.02 -7.94 -12.14
CA PRO A 256 -9.61 -7.85 -11.73
C PRO A 256 -8.66 -8.58 -12.67
N VAL A 257 -9.05 -9.77 -13.17
CA VAL A 257 -8.21 -10.56 -14.08
C VAL A 257 -8.05 -9.88 -15.44
N THR A 258 -9.13 -9.30 -15.98
CA THR A 258 -9.09 -8.56 -17.25
C THR A 258 -8.17 -7.35 -17.15
N LEU A 259 -8.32 -6.54 -16.10
CA LEU A 259 -7.42 -5.41 -15.85
C LEU A 259 -5.98 -5.88 -15.63
N GLY A 260 -5.80 -6.97 -14.87
CA GLY A 260 -4.51 -7.58 -14.59
C GLY A 260 -3.74 -7.92 -15.85
N TYR A 261 -4.37 -8.53 -16.86
CA TYR A 261 -3.71 -8.79 -18.15
C TYR A 261 -3.24 -7.50 -18.84
N ALA A 262 -4.03 -6.43 -18.79
CA ALA A 262 -3.67 -5.16 -19.42
C ALA A 262 -2.50 -4.47 -18.71
N LEU A 263 -2.51 -4.43 -17.37
CA LEU A 263 -1.46 -3.79 -16.57
C LEU A 263 -0.18 -4.62 -16.53
N HIS A 264 -0.28 -5.95 -16.54
CA HIS A 264 0.88 -6.84 -16.52
C HIS A 264 1.70 -6.77 -17.82
N ASP A 265 1.04 -6.55 -18.97
CA ASP A 265 1.76 -6.47 -20.23
C ASP A 265 2.50 -5.13 -20.41
N SER A 266 1.98 -4.01 -19.89
CA SER A 266 2.51 -2.69 -20.18
C SER A 266 3.09 -1.98 -18.96
N PRO A 267 4.43 -1.80 -18.85
CA PRO A 267 5.02 -1.02 -17.75
C PRO A 267 4.55 0.44 -17.77
N VAL A 268 4.34 1.02 -18.96
CA VAL A 268 3.78 2.37 -19.11
C VAL A 268 2.32 2.41 -18.65
N GLY A 269 1.53 1.39 -18.98
CA GLY A 269 0.15 1.26 -18.51
C GLY A 269 0.06 1.17 -16.98
N MET A 270 0.92 0.36 -16.35
CA MET A 270 1.01 0.26 -14.89
C MET A 270 1.41 1.60 -14.26
N LEU A 271 2.44 2.25 -14.80
CA LEU A 271 2.88 3.57 -14.34
C LEU A 271 1.76 4.60 -14.44
N ALA A 272 1.06 4.68 -15.57
CA ALA A 272 -0.08 5.58 -15.75
C ALA A 272 -1.17 5.33 -14.71
N TRP A 273 -1.48 4.05 -14.45
CA TRP A 273 -2.50 3.64 -13.49
C TRP A 273 -2.22 4.12 -12.06
N PHE A 274 -0.95 4.16 -11.65
CA PHE A 274 -0.57 4.62 -10.32
C PHE A 274 -0.29 6.12 -10.23
N VAL A 275 0.39 6.72 -11.22
CA VAL A 275 0.75 8.15 -11.20
C VAL A 275 -0.49 9.01 -10.98
N GLY A 276 -1.60 8.69 -11.63
CA GLY A 276 -2.84 9.45 -11.44
C GLY A 276 -3.34 9.43 -10.00
N LYS A 277 -3.17 8.31 -9.29
CA LYS A 277 -3.55 8.19 -7.87
C LYS A 277 -2.57 8.92 -6.96
N LEU A 278 -1.27 8.77 -7.21
CA LEU A 278 -0.24 9.46 -6.43
C LEU A 278 -0.37 11.00 -6.53
N LYS A 279 -0.75 11.51 -7.70
CA LYS A 279 -1.04 12.94 -7.90
C LYS A 279 -2.32 13.36 -7.20
N ALA A 280 -3.42 12.62 -7.41
CA ALA A 280 -4.74 13.00 -6.89
C ALA A 280 -4.88 12.85 -5.36
N TRP A 281 -4.10 11.95 -4.73
CA TRP A 281 -4.29 11.55 -3.34
C TRP A 281 -3.22 12.10 -2.38
N THR A 282 -2.29 12.92 -2.86
CA THR A 282 -1.28 13.58 -2.02
C THR A 282 -1.54 15.08 -1.89
N ASP A 283 -0.98 15.69 -0.84
CA ASP A 283 -1.06 17.11 -0.52
C ASP A 283 0.04 17.93 -1.23
N GLY A 284 0.23 17.68 -2.52
CA GLY A 284 1.29 18.32 -3.31
C GLY A 284 2.68 17.75 -3.05
N TYR A 285 2.77 16.48 -2.65
CA TYR A 285 4.04 15.79 -2.46
C TYR A 285 4.90 15.88 -3.74
N PRO A 286 6.17 16.32 -3.65
CA PRO A 286 7.01 16.56 -4.82
C PRO A 286 7.63 15.25 -5.34
N TRP A 287 6.80 14.40 -5.94
CA TRP A 287 7.22 13.11 -6.51
C TRP A 287 8.36 13.28 -7.51
N THR A 288 9.45 12.54 -7.30
CA THR A 288 10.52 12.45 -8.30
C THR A 288 10.16 11.43 -9.39
N LYS A 289 10.79 11.54 -10.57
CA LYS A 289 10.63 10.55 -11.66
C LYS A 289 10.99 9.14 -11.17
N GLU A 290 12.06 9.02 -10.38
CA GLU A 290 12.46 7.75 -9.76
C GLU A 290 11.41 7.20 -8.80
N GLU A 291 10.83 8.02 -7.91
CA GLU A 291 9.82 7.55 -6.97
C GLU A 291 8.56 7.02 -7.66
N LEU A 292 8.11 7.68 -8.73
CA LEU A 292 6.97 7.21 -9.52
C LEU A 292 7.27 5.85 -10.17
N ILE A 293 8.48 5.68 -10.71
CA ILE A 293 8.94 4.41 -11.29
C ILE A 293 9.06 3.33 -10.21
N HIS A 294 9.63 3.64 -9.03
CA HIS A 294 9.74 2.71 -7.90
C HIS A 294 8.38 2.19 -7.48
N TRP A 295 7.38 3.08 -7.42
CA TRP A 295 6.03 2.73 -7.06
C TRP A 295 5.40 1.77 -8.05
N ALA A 296 5.62 1.97 -9.35
CA ALA A 296 5.09 1.10 -10.39
C ALA A 296 5.83 -0.24 -10.49
N PHE A 297 7.15 -0.23 -10.41
CA PHE A 297 7.98 -1.40 -10.73
C PHE A 297 8.03 -2.47 -9.65
N ILE A 298 7.57 -2.15 -8.43
CA ILE A 298 7.44 -3.13 -7.34
C ILE A 298 6.24 -4.06 -7.51
N HIS A 299 5.25 -3.68 -8.33
CA HIS A 299 4.04 -4.49 -8.61
C HIS A 299 4.18 -5.28 -9.91
#